data_AF-A0A7C4CBF3-F1
#
_entry.id   AF-A0A7C4CBF3-F1
#
_cell.length_a   1.000
_cell.length_b   1.000
_cell.length_c   1.000
_cell.angle_alpha   90.00
_cell.angle_beta   90.00
_cell.angle_gamma   90.00
#
_symmetry.space_group_name_H-M   'P 1'
#
loop_
_entity.id
_entity.type
_entity.pdbx_description
1 polymer ?
#
loop_
_entity_poly.entity_id
_entity_poly.type
_entity_poly.pdbx_seq_one_letter_code
_entity_poly.pdbx_strand_id
1 'polypeptide(L)'
;MKLFQFLLKIDRRIIYVIMAALVIVPLLWPLGLGVTSGPRARALFDAIDALPAGKTILISVDFDPSSMPELYPMLTALMRHAFAKDLRVILCGLWVTGAGLADQAVQTITPEYEGKAYGKDVVYLGWKAGVDAVILGMGENIKSVFPVDYHGTPLDSLPLMKEVVRLRDIAVGVSISAGMPGYADWLLYAQSRYGLKVGAGVTAVSAADAYPYLQTGQLTGLLAGMKGGAEYEVMVQKKGYSKAYMPAVAAMDSQSLAHLVIMILVIIGNIAYFAMRRKGA
;
A
#
# COMPACT_ATOMS: atom_id res chain seq x y z
N MET A 1 28.15 -3.38 -39.79
CA MET A 1 28.30 -4.83 -40.02
C MET A 1 29.02 -5.57 -38.88
N LYS A 2 30.18 -5.10 -38.40
CA LYS A 2 30.89 -5.74 -37.25
C LYS A 2 30.11 -5.70 -35.93
N LEU A 3 29.40 -4.61 -35.63
CA LEU A 3 28.59 -4.47 -34.41
C LEU A 3 27.44 -5.49 -34.31
N PHE A 4 26.79 -5.82 -35.43
CA PHE A 4 25.67 -6.78 -35.46
C PHE A 4 26.12 -8.24 -35.30
N GLN A 5 27.26 -8.62 -35.89
CA GLN A 5 27.85 -9.93 -35.65
C GLN A 5 28.40 -10.07 -34.23
N PHE A 6 28.84 -8.96 -33.61
CA PHE A 6 29.23 -8.93 -32.21
C PHE A 6 28.02 -9.10 -31.28
N LEU A 7 26.93 -8.38 -31.52
CA LEU A 7 25.66 -8.50 -30.76
C LEU A 7 25.07 -9.92 -30.82
N LEU A 8 25.15 -10.61 -31.97
CA LEU A 8 24.70 -11.99 -32.12
C LEU A 8 25.63 -13.03 -31.46
N LYS A 9 26.86 -12.64 -31.09
CA LYS A 9 27.83 -13.47 -30.38
C LYS A 9 27.87 -13.18 -28.87
N ILE A 10 27.07 -12.23 -28.37
CA ILE A 10 26.98 -11.98 -26.94
C ILE A 10 26.43 -13.23 -26.26
N ASP A 11 27.20 -13.78 -25.33
CA ASP A 11 26.74 -14.89 -24.50
C ASP A 11 25.51 -14.43 -23.70
N ARG A 12 24.44 -15.24 -23.74
CA ARG A 12 23.22 -15.05 -22.94
C ARG A 12 23.52 -14.82 -21.45
N ARG A 13 24.63 -15.35 -20.94
CA ARG A 13 25.10 -15.14 -19.56
C ARG A 13 25.39 -13.66 -19.27
N ILE A 14 25.95 -12.92 -20.23
CA ILE A 14 26.22 -11.48 -20.08
C ILE A 14 24.89 -10.72 -20.00
N ILE A 15 23.90 -11.10 -20.82
CA ILE A 15 22.56 -10.52 -20.77
C ILE A 15 21.93 -10.80 -19.40
N TYR A 16 22.03 -12.02 -18.87
CA TYR A 16 21.51 -12.35 -17.54
C TYR A 16 22.20 -11.57 -16.43
N VAL A 17 23.52 -11.36 -16.50
CA VAL A 17 24.26 -10.56 -15.52
C VAL A 17 23.84 -9.08 -15.57
N ILE A 18 23.68 -8.51 -16.78
CA ILE A 18 23.20 -7.13 -16.95
C ILE A 18 21.77 -7.00 -16.40
N MET A 19 20.88 -7.95 -16.74
CA MET A 19 19.51 -7.98 -16.20
C MET A 19 19.50 -8.08 -14.68
N ALA A 20 20.31 -8.97 -14.10
CA ALA A 20 20.42 -9.11 -12.66
C ALA A 20 20.89 -7.80 -12.00
N ALA A 21 21.93 -7.17 -12.55
CA ALA A 21 22.41 -5.88 -12.06
C ALA A 21 21.33 -4.79 -12.13
N LEU A 22 20.60 -4.71 -13.24
CA LEU A 22 19.55 -3.70 -13.45
C LEU A 22 18.31 -3.91 -12.58
N VAL A 23 18.06 -5.15 -12.14
CA VAL A 23 16.99 -5.46 -11.17
C VAL A 23 17.45 -5.22 -9.74
N ILE A 24 18.70 -5.58 -9.39
CA ILE A 24 19.23 -5.50 -8.02
C ILE A 24 19.56 -4.07 -7.62
N VAL A 25 20.18 -3.27 -8.50
CA VAL A 25 20.62 -1.91 -8.16
C VAL A 25 19.47 -1.03 -7.68
N PRO A 26 18.30 -0.96 -8.35
CA PRO A 26 17.18 -0.15 -7.89
C PRO A 26 16.52 -0.65 -6.60
N LEU A 27 16.63 -1.95 -6.31
CA LEU A 27 16.17 -2.54 -5.05
C LEU A 27 17.06 -2.17 -3.85
N LEU A 28 18.31 -1.74 -4.09
CA LEU A 28 19.19 -1.24 -3.03
C LEU A 28 19.17 0.28 -2.97
N TRP A 29 19.13 0.93 -4.12
CA TRP A 29 19.09 2.39 -4.27
C TRP A 29 17.95 2.79 -5.21
N PRO A 30 16.76 3.08 -4.65
CA PRO A 30 15.62 3.53 -5.43
C PRO A 30 15.99 4.82 -6.18
N LEU A 31 15.82 4.79 -7.50
CA LEU A 31 16.15 5.88 -8.41
C LEU A 31 15.00 6.90 -8.53
N GLY A 32 13.77 6.48 -8.20
CA GLY A 32 12.57 7.31 -8.29
C GLY A 32 12.16 7.60 -9.74
N LEU A 33 12.39 6.66 -10.66
CA LEU A 33 12.12 6.83 -12.08
C LEU A 33 10.60 6.84 -12.33
N GLY A 34 10.09 7.96 -12.83
CA GLY A 34 8.75 8.02 -13.43
C GLY A 34 7.56 7.87 -12.47
N VAL A 35 7.79 7.80 -11.15
CA VAL A 35 6.69 7.78 -10.16
C VAL A 35 6.16 9.20 -9.97
N THR A 36 5.18 9.56 -10.80
CA THR A 36 4.39 10.78 -10.65
C THR A 36 3.09 10.44 -9.95
N SER A 37 2.76 11.20 -8.89
CA SER A 37 1.55 10.99 -8.10
C SER A 37 0.30 11.19 -8.97
N GLY A 38 -0.47 10.13 -9.19
CA GLY A 38 -1.73 10.17 -9.92
C GLY A 38 -2.85 10.81 -9.09
N PRO A 39 -3.94 11.29 -9.72
CA PRO A 39 -5.04 11.95 -9.01
C PRO A 39 -5.72 11.05 -7.98
N ARG A 40 -5.70 9.73 -8.19
CA ARG A 40 -6.38 8.74 -7.34
C ARG A 40 -5.69 8.51 -6.00
N ALA A 41 -4.37 8.34 -6.02
CA ALA A 41 -3.57 8.23 -4.80
C ALA A 41 -3.48 9.59 -4.09
N ARG A 42 -3.36 10.68 -4.86
CA ARG A 42 -3.33 12.04 -4.31
C ARG A 42 -4.62 12.38 -3.56
N ALA A 43 -5.80 11.98 -4.06
CA ALA A 43 -7.06 12.22 -3.37
C ALA A 43 -7.07 11.62 -1.94
N LEU A 44 -6.56 10.39 -1.78
CA LEU A 44 -6.42 9.78 -0.45
C LEU A 44 -5.38 10.51 0.40
N PHE A 45 -4.22 10.82 -0.18
CA PHE A 45 -3.15 11.53 0.50
C PHE A 45 -3.65 12.88 1.02
N ASP A 46 -4.25 13.70 0.17
CA ASP A 46 -4.73 15.03 0.53
C ASP A 46 -5.87 14.97 1.57
N ALA A 47 -6.74 13.95 1.49
CA ALA A 47 -7.79 13.75 2.49
C ALA A 47 -7.24 13.44 3.89
N ILE A 48 -6.14 12.68 3.97
CA ILE A 48 -5.44 12.39 5.24
C ILE A 48 -4.60 13.60 5.68
N ASP A 49 -3.92 14.27 4.75
CA ASP A 49 -3.07 15.44 5.01
C ASP A 49 -3.89 16.64 5.51
N ALA A 50 -5.16 16.74 5.11
CA ALA A 50 -6.09 17.77 5.56
C ALA A 50 -6.61 17.54 6.99
N LEU A 51 -6.40 16.36 7.59
CA LEU A 51 -6.87 16.08 8.95
C LEU A 51 -6.06 16.90 9.99
N PRO A 52 -6.74 17.44 11.02
CA PRO A 52 -6.05 18.06 12.14
C PRO A 52 -5.38 17.00 13.02
N ALA A 53 -4.30 17.39 13.69
CA ALA A 53 -3.58 16.55 14.64
C ALA A 53 -4.52 15.99 15.73
N GLY A 54 -4.22 14.78 16.22
CA GLY A 54 -5.01 14.08 17.23
C GLY A 54 -6.25 13.37 16.69
N LYS A 55 -6.62 13.53 15.40
CA LYS A 55 -7.68 12.71 14.79
C LYS A 55 -7.21 11.26 14.60
N THR A 56 -8.17 10.35 14.64
CA THR A 56 -7.93 8.92 14.50
C THR A 56 -8.30 8.43 13.11
N ILE A 57 -7.44 7.63 12.51
CA ILE A 57 -7.70 6.87 11.28
C ILE A 57 -7.79 5.38 11.60
N LEU A 58 -8.58 4.65 10.82
CA LEU A 58 -8.67 3.19 10.88
C LEU A 58 -7.99 2.62 9.63
N ILE A 59 -7.13 1.62 9.79
CA ILE A 59 -6.55 0.87 8.68
C ILE A 59 -6.96 -0.59 8.81
N SER A 60 -7.71 -1.09 7.83
CA SER A 60 -8.04 -2.52 7.75
C SER A 60 -6.98 -3.24 6.92
N VAL A 61 -6.37 -4.28 7.51
CA VAL A 61 -5.27 -5.06 6.92
C VAL A 61 -5.82 -6.41 6.47
N ASP A 62 -6.28 -6.47 5.22
CA ASP A 62 -7.05 -7.57 4.66
C ASP A 62 -6.31 -8.24 3.48
N PHE A 63 -5.05 -8.59 3.70
CA PHE A 63 -4.21 -9.23 2.70
C PHE A 63 -3.31 -10.31 3.30
N ASP A 64 -2.64 -11.05 2.43
CA ASP A 64 -1.86 -12.23 2.78
C ASP A 64 -0.38 -12.05 2.37
N PRO A 65 0.53 -12.92 2.85
CA PRO A 65 1.95 -12.82 2.51
C PRO A 65 2.28 -12.82 1.01
N SER A 66 1.44 -13.43 0.15
CA SER A 66 1.67 -13.46 -1.30
C SER A 66 1.39 -12.11 -1.97
N SER A 67 0.45 -11.33 -1.43
CA SER A 67 0.11 -9.98 -1.89
C SER A 67 0.87 -8.87 -1.14
N MET A 68 1.62 -9.23 -0.10
CA MET A 68 2.43 -8.33 0.72
C MET A 68 3.37 -7.41 -0.10
N PRO A 69 4.11 -7.87 -1.13
CA PRO A 69 5.00 -6.99 -1.89
C PRO A 69 4.29 -5.81 -2.55
N GLU A 70 2.99 -5.94 -2.81
CA GLU A 70 2.16 -4.92 -3.42
C GLU A 70 1.49 -4.00 -2.38
N LEU A 71 1.00 -4.58 -1.28
CA LEU A 71 0.10 -3.90 -0.33
C LEU A 71 0.78 -3.42 0.95
N TYR A 72 1.81 -4.12 1.43
CA TYR A 72 2.53 -3.73 2.65
C TYR A 72 3.23 -2.37 2.56
N PRO A 73 3.82 -1.97 1.40
CA PRO A 73 4.29 -0.62 1.21
C PRO A 73 3.21 0.45 1.43
N MET A 74 1.95 0.18 1.01
CA MET A 74 0.84 1.10 1.25
C MET A 74 0.55 1.26 2.75
N LEU A 75 0.50 0.14 3.49
CA LEU A 75 0.26 0.14 4.93
C LEU A 75 1.31 0.95 5.67
N THR A 76 2.59 0.67 5.42
CA THR A 76 3.69 1.35 6.10
C THR A 76 3.78 2.83 5.71
N ALA A 77 3.54 3.19 4.45
CA ALA A 77 3.51 4.58 4.02
C ALA A 77 2.32 5.36 4.61
N LEU A 78 1.15 4.72 4.77
CA LEU A 78 -0.01 5.29 5.46
C LEU A 78 0.28 5.54 6.94
N MET A 79 0.89 4.57 7.65
CA MET A 79 1.26 4.73 9.05
C MET A 79 2.30 5.85 9.24
N ARG A 80 3.32 5.91 8.38
CA ARG A 80 4.32 7.00 8.37
C ARG A 80 3.68 8.37 8.16
N HIS A 81 2.75 8.48 7.19
CA HIS A 81 2.00 9.71 6.97
C HIS A 81 1.19 10.09 8.22
N ALA A 82 0.46 9.13 8.80
CA ALA A 82 -0.37 9.38 9.97
C ALA A 82 0.46 9.87 11.17
N PHE A 83 1.57 9.21 11.49
CA PHE A 83 2.41 9.59 12.63
C PHE A 83 3.13 10.92 12.42
N ALA A 84 3.61 11.22 11.21
CA ALA A 84 4.20 12.52 10.90
C ALA A 84 3.22 13.70 11.07
N LYS A 85 1.91 13.42 10.96
CA LYS A 85 0.81 14.37 11.10
C LYS A 85 0.19 14.39 12.50
N ASP A 86 0.80 13.70 13.46
CA ASP A 86 0.26 13.48 14.80
C ASP A 86 -1.15 12.90 14.82
N LEU A 87 -1.48 12.06 13.83
CA LEU A 87 -2.70 11.28 13.81
C LEU A 87 -2.53 10.01 14.64
N ARG A 88 -3.65 9.53 15.16
CA ARG A 88 -3.77 8.26 15.86
C ARG A 88 -4.20 7.16 14.89
N VAL A 89 -3.69 5.96 15.04
CA VAL A 89 -3.95 4.84 14.12
C VAL A 89 -4.58 3.67 14.87
N ILE A 90 -5.76 3.25 14.42
CA ILE A 90 -6.33 1.96 14.81
C ILE A 90 -6.13 1.00 13.65
N LEU A 91 -5.65 -0.20 13.92
CA LEU A 91 -5.59 -1.27 12.93
C LEU A 91 -6.58 -2.37 13.30
N CYS A 92 -7.16 -3.01 12.29
CA CYS A 92 -7.93 -4.25 12.44
C CYS A 92 -7.77 -5.11 11.19
N GLY A 93 -8.25 -6.35 11.25
CA GLY A 93 -8.34 -7.22 10.09
C GLY A 93 -9.67 -7.97 10.04
N LEU A 94 -10.17 -8.15 8.83
CA LEU A 94 -11.25 -9.05 8.44
C LEU A 94 -10.70 -10.31 7.75
N TRP A 95 -9.42 -10.29 7.36
CA TRP A 95 -8.69 -11.44 6.83
C TRP A 95 -7.62 -11.96 7.80
N VAL A 96 -7.71 -13.24 8.20
CA VAL A 96 -6.85 -13.83 9.25
C VAL A 96 -5.35 -13.80 8.92
N THR A 97 -4.97 -13.99 7.65
CA THR A 97 -3.56 -14.01 7.22
C THR A 97 -2.88 -12.66 7.28
N GLY A 98 -3.66 -11.57 7.34
CA GLY A 98 -3.14 -10.22 7.51
C GLY A 98 -2.67 -9.93 8.93
N ALA A 99 -3.03 -10.80 9.90
CA ALA A 99 -2.92 -10.45 11.30
C ALA A 99 -1.48 -10.21 11.76
N GLY A 100 -0.55 -11.08 11.36
CA GLY A 100 0.88 -10.91 11.65
C GLY A 100 1.53 -9.76 10.88
N LEU A 101 1.02 -9.44 9.69
CA LEU A 101 1.52 -8.33 8.87
C LEU A 101 1.16 -6.98 9.51
N ALA A 102 -0.06 -6.84 10.03
CA ALA A 102 -0.47 -5.66 10.79
C ALA A 102 0.40 -5.43 12.03
N ASP A 103 0.61 -6.49 12.83
CA ASP A 103 1.47 -6.43 14.02
C ASP A 103 2.92 -6.05 13.66
N GLN A 104 3.48 -6.68 12.62
CA GLN A 104 4.81 -6.33 12.11
C GLN A 104 4.89 -4.85 11.73
N ALA A 105 3.87 -4.29 11.08
CA ALA A 105 3.85 -2.87 10.73
C ALA A 105 3.80 -1.98 11.98
N VAL A 106 3.01 -2.31 13.00
CA VAL A 106 2.98 -1.58 14.27
C VAL A 106 4.33 -1.61 14.95
N GLN A 107 4.97 -2.78 15.08
CA GLN A 107 6.26 -2.93 15.74
C GLN A 107 7.40 -2.24 14.98
N THR A 108 7.33 -2.19 13.66
CA THR A 108 8.38 -1.59 12.82
C THR A 108 8.24 -0.09 12.72
N ILE A 109 7.02 0.44 12.50
CA ILE A 109 6.81 1.85 12.16
C ILE A 109 6.66 2.73 13.41
N THR A 110 6.07 2.22 14.50
CA THR A 110 5.87 3.04 15.71
C THR A 110 7.20 3.57 16.27
N PRO A 111 8.28 2.78 16.36
CA PRO A 111 9.58 3.27 16.83
C PRO A 111 10.29 4.25 15.87
N GLU A 112 9.84 4.38 14.61
CA GLU A 112 10.42 5.36 13.67
C GLU A 112 10.10 6.81 14.05
N TYR A 113 9.08 7.03 14.89
CA TYR A 113 8.59 8.36 15.27
C TYR A 113 8.70 8.59 16.76
N GLU A 114 9.47 9.62 17.14
CA GLU A 114 9.67 9.97 18.54
C GLU A 114 8.35 10.42 19.19
N GLY A 115 8.09 9.94 20.41
CA GLY A 115 6.89 10.28 21.17
C GLY A 115 5.63 9.50 20.79
N LYS A 116 5.67 8.62 19.78
CA LYS A 116 4.58 7.69 19.45
C LYS A 116 4.65 6.44 20.32
N ALA A 117 3.53 6.07 20.92
CA ALA A 117 3.46 4.91 21.80
C ALA A 117 2.23 4.03 21.52
N TYR A 118 2.41 2.72 21.68
CA TYR A 118 1.32 1.76 21.66
C TYR A 118 0.30 2.06 22.77
N GLY A 119 -0.98 1.91 22.47
CA GLY A 119 -2.09 2.21 23.38
C GLY A 119 -2.51 3.69 23.41
N LYS A 120 -1.63 4.62 23.02
CA LYS A 120 -1.90 6.07 22.98
C LYS A 120 -2.04 6.60 21.56
N ASP A 121 -1.09 6.27 20.69
CA ASP A 121 -1.03 6.76 19.31
C ASP A 121 -1.39 5.66 18.31
N VAL A 122 -1.18 4.40 18.67
CA VAL A 122 -1.52 3.25 17.84
C VAL A 122 -2.11 2.12 18.67
N VAL A 123 -3.16 1.48 18.14
CA VAL A 123 -3.76 0.27 18.72
C VAL A 123 -4.05 -0.71 17.61
N TYR A 124 -3.69 -1.98 17.81
CA TYR A 124 -4.04 -3.03 16.88
C TYR A 124 -5.06 -3.99 17.49
N LEU A 125 -6.29 -3.95 16.98
CA LEU A 125 -7.42 -4.72 17.47
C LEU A 125 -7.33 -6.22 17.18
N GLY A 126 -6.50 -6.62 16.21
CA GLY A 126 -6.43 -7.99 15.72
C GLY A 126 -7.45 -8.28 14.62
N TRP A 127 -7.67 -9.57 14.40
CA TRP A 127 -8.60 -10.09 13.39
C TRP A 127 -9.91 -10.60 14.02
N LYS A 128 -11.03 -10.45 13.30
CA LYS A 128 -12.31 -11.04 13.67
C LYS A 128 -13.06 -11.62 12.47
N ALA A 129 -13.68 -12.79 12.65
CA ALA A 129 -14.56 -13.40 11.66
C ALA A 129 -15.95 -12.73 11.63
N GLY A 130 -16.62 -12.81 10.48
CA GLY A 130 -18.00 -12.33 10.32
C GLY A 130 -18.10 -10.88 9.83
N VAL A 131 -17.11 -10.37 9.10
CA VAL A 131 -17.10 -9.18 8.22
C VAL A 131 -18.21 -8.15 8.48
N ASP A 132 -19.44 -8.42 8.04
CA ASP A 132 -20.62 -7.58 8.20
C ASP A 132 -20.97 -7.32 9.67
N ALA A 133 -21.08 -8.38 10.48
CA ALA A 133 -21.32 -8.27 11.92
C ALA A 133 -20.19 -7.53 12.65
N VAL A 134 -18.95 -7.68 12.20
CA VAL A 134 -17.78 -6.98 12.76
C VAL A 134 -17.90 -5.48 12.48
N ILE A 135 -18.08 -5.08 11.23
CA ILE A 135 -18.16 -3.67 10.83
C ILE A 135 -19.40 -3.00 11.47
N LEU A 136 -20.56 -3.67 11.43
CA LEU A 136 -21.78 -3.17 12.05
C LEU A 136 -21.63 -3.04 13.57
N GLY A 137 -21.03 -4.03 14.23
CA GLY A 137 -20.76 -3.99 15.67
C GLY A 137 -19.82 -2.83 16.04
N MET A 138 -18.74 -2.62 15.27
CA MET A 138 -17.82 -1.49 15.47
C MET A 138 -18.51 -0.13 15.29
N GLY A 139 -19.52 -0.07 14.41
CA GLY A 139 -20.33 1.13 14.20
C GLY A 139 -21.14 1.55 15.43
N GLU A 140 -21.53 0.58 16.27
CA GLU A 140 -22.21 0.84 17.55
C GLU A 140 -21.20 1.00 18.70
N ASN A 141 -20.28 0.04 18.84
CA ASN A 141 -19.26 0.01 19.89
C ASN A 141 -18.11 -0.93 19.50
N ILE A 142 -16.90 -0.41 19.29
CA ILE A 142 -15.72 -1.19 18.90
C ILE A 142 -15.37 -2.24 19.97
N LYS A 143 -15.51 -1.90 21.24
CA LYS A 143 -15.16 -2.78 22.37
C LYS A 143 -16.07 -3.99 22.48
N SER A 144 -17.35 -3.89 22.09
CA SER A 144 -18.25 -5.05 22.14
C SER A 144 -17.83 -6.15 21.16
N VAL A 145 -17.14 -5.76 20.07
CA VAL A 145 -16.58 -6.68 19.07
C VAL A 145 -15.17 -7.14 19.46
N PHE A 146 -14.36 -6.20 19.94
CA PHE A 146 -12.97 -6.39 20.37
C PHE A 146 -12.82 -6.04 21.86
N PRO A 147 -13.08 -6.98 22.79
CA PRO A 147 -12.91 -6.70 24.22
C PRO A 147 -11.44 -6.54 24.64
N VAL A 148 -10.54 -7.21 23.92
CA VAL A 148 -9.08 -7.13 24.05
C VAL A 148 -8.45 -6.85 22.68
N ASP A 149 -7.27 -6.28 22.68
CA ASP A 149 -6.48 -6.03 21.48
C ASP A 149 -5.72 -7.30 21.04
N TYR A 150 -4.93 -7.20 19.96
CA TYR A 150 -4.15 -8.32 19.43
C TYR A 150 -3.19 -8.94 20.46
N HIS A 151 -2.65 -8.13 21.39
CA HIS A 151 -1.72 -8.58 22.42
C HIS A 151 -2.41 -9.06 23.71
N GLY A 152 -3.75 -9.13 23.72
CA GLY A 152 -4.54 -9.53 24.88
C GLY A 152 -4.74 -8.42 25.92
N THR A 153 -4.40 -7.17 25.59
CA THR A 153 -4.60 -6.02 26.46
C THR A 153 -6.07 -5.60 26.42
N PRO A 154 -6.76 -5.47 27.57
CA PRO A 154 -8.13 -4.97 27.61
C PRO A 154 -8.23 -3.58 26.98
N LEU A 155 -9.16 -3.39 26.03
CA LEU A 155 -9.31 -2.11 25.33
C LEU A 155 -9.57 -0.94 26.28
N ASP A 156 -10.29 -1.18 27.38
CA ASP A 156 -10.56 -0.16 28.42
C ASP A 156 -9.30 0.41 29.07
N SER A 157 -8.21 -0.34 29.06
CA SER A 157 -6.95 0.10 29.65
C SER A 157 -6.17 1.04 28.71
N LEU A 158 -6.46 1.00 27.40
CA LEU A 158 -5.75 1.76 26.38
C LEU A 158 -6.30 3.20 26.27
N PRO A 159 -5.47 4.24 26.47
CA PRO A 159 -5.91 5.64 26.37
C PRO A 159 -6.65 5.99 25.08
N LEU A 160 -6.16 5.52 23.93
CA LEU A 160 -6.76 5.80 22.62
C LEU A 160 -8.19 5.27 22.50
N MET A 161 -8.46 4.08 23.06
CA MET A 161 -9.78 3.42 22.96
C MET A 161 -10.81 3.98 23.95
N LYS A 162 -10.39 4.81 24.91
CA LYS A 162 -11.32 5.56 25.76
C LYS A 162 -11.97 6.73 25.01
N GLU A 163 -11.26 7.28 24.02
CA GLU A 163 -11.75 8.39 23.20
C GLU A 163 -12.49 7.91 21.94
N VAL A 164 -12.07 6.77 21.38
CA VAL A 164 -12.64 6.22 20.15
C VAL A 164 -13.52 5.02 20.48
N VAL A 165 -14.84 5.26 20.57
CA VAL A 165 -15.81 4.24 20.99
C VAL A 165 -16.45 3.55 19.79
N ARG A 166 -16.67 4.27 18.69
CA ARG A 166 -17.40 3.76 17.52
C ARG A 166 -16.84 4.29 16.20
N LEU A 167 -17.28 3.73 15.07
CA LEU A 167 -16.80 4.17 13.74
C LEU A 167 -17.00 5.66 13.43
N ARG A 168 -18.01 6.32 14.03
CA ARG A 168 -18.24 7.76 13.86
C ARG A 168 -17.17 8.65 14.49
N ASP A 169 -16.39 8.13 15.43
CA ASP A 169 -15.30 8.85 16.09
C ASP A 169 -14.01 8.83 15.24
N ILE A 170 -13.98 8.00 14.19
CA ILE A 170 -12.86 7.83 13.25
C ILE A 170 -13.07 8.76 12.05
N ALA A 171 -12.02 9.49 11.67
CA ALA A 171 -12.08 10.49 10.62
C ALA A 171 -12.13 9.89 9.20
N VAL A 172 -11.35 8.83 8.98
CA VAL A 172 -11.28 8.07 7.72
C VAL A 172 -10.86 6.63 8.01
N GLY A 173 -11.51 5.69 7.34
CA GLY A 173 -11.09 4.29 7.27
C GLY A 173 -10.37 4.02 5.95
N VAL A 174 -9.27 3.29 5.97
CA VAL A 174 -8.55 2.86 4.77
C VAL A 174 -8.51 1.33 4.75
N SER A 175 -9.19 0.72 3.80
CA SER A 175 -9.12 -0.73 3.61
C SER A 175 -7.99 -1.07 2.67
N ILE A 176 -7.01 -1.84 3.14
CA ILE A 176 -5.93 -2.38 2.33
C ILE A 176 -6.22 -3.86 2.14
N SER A 177 -6.69 -4.25 0.96
CA SER A 177 -7.26 -5.57 0.73
C SER A 177 -6.76 -6.22 -0.56
N ALA A 178 -6.41 -7.50 -0.50
CA ALA A 178 -6.03 -8.28 -1.68
C ALA A 178 -7.24 -8.81 -2.47
N GLY A 179 -8.43 -8.80 -1.86
CA GLY A 179 -9.67 -9.31 -2.42
C GLY A 179 -10.83 -9.10 -1.46
N MET A 180 -11.66 -10.12 -1.27
CA MET A 180 -12.77 -10.13 -0.31
C MET A 180 -12.42 -11.02 0.90
N PRO A 181 -12.64 -10.58 2.15
CA PRO A 181 -13.20 -9.30 2.56
C PRO A 181 -12.28 -8.10 2.28
N GLY A 182 -12.85 -6.92 2.06
CA GLY A 182 -12.07 -5.74 1.68
C GLY A 182 -12.88 -4.45 1.58
N TYR A 183 -12.44 -3.53 0.72
CA TYR A 183 -13.00 -2.17 0.65
C TYR A 183 -14.51 -2.13 0.37
N ALA A 184 -15.04 -3.10 -0.38
CA ALA A 184 -16.46 -3.18 -0.71
C ALA A 184 -17.33 -3.37 0.56
N ASP A 185 -16.86 -4.18 1.51
CA ASP A 185 -17.56 -4.41 2.79
C ASP A 185 -17.56 -3.14 3.64
N TRP A 186 -16.44 -2.42 3.68
CA TRP A 186 -16.35 -1.13 4.38
C TRP A 186 -17.26 -0.06 3.76
N LEU A 187 -17.40 -0.04 2.43
CA LEU A 187 -18.37 0.86 1.77
C LEU A 187 -19.81 0.49 2.13
N LEU A 188 -20.14 -0.80 2.05
CA LEU A 188 -21.50 -1.28 2.27
C LEU A 188 -21.94 -1.10 3.72
N TYR A 189 -21.10 -1.45 4.69
CA TYR A 189 -21.50 -1.51 6.11
C TYR A 189 -21.01 -0.32 6.92
N ALA A 190 -19.81 0.22 6.68
CA ALA A 190 -19.31 1.36 7.46
C ALA A 190 -19.73 2.71 6.87
N GLN A 191 -19.48 2.94 5.58
CA GLN A 191 -19.83 4.21 4.95
C GLN A 191 -21.36 4.37 4.89
N SER A 192 -22.06 3.41 4.30
CA SER A 192 -23.49 3.58 4.01
C SER A 192 -24.34 3.72 5.28
N ARG A 193 -23.94 3.10 6.40
CA ARG A 193 -24.69 3.13 7.66
C ARG A 193 -24.19 4.17 8.66
N TYR A 194 -22.89 4.39 8.73
CA TYR A 194 -22.28 5.26 9.76
C TYR A 194 -21.63 6.53 9.21
N GLY A 195 -21.56 6.69 7.88
CA GLY A 195 -21.00 7.88 7.23
C GLY A 195 -19.46 7.93 7.26
N LEU A 196 -18.80 6.82 7.60
CA LEU A 196 -17.34 6.76 7.61
C LEU A 196 -16.80 7.01 6.18
N LYS A 197 -15.87 7.95 6.03
CA LYS A 197 -15.12 8.11 4.78
C LYS A 197 -14.21 6.91 4.58
N VAL A 198 -14.27 6.28 3.41
CA VAL A 198 -13.49 5.08 3.12
C VAL A 198 -12.52 5.36 1.98
N GLY A 199 -11.23 5.14 2.21
CA GLY A 199 -10.20 4.98 1.18
C GLY A 199 -9.88 3.52 0.94
N ALA A 200 -9.29 3.20 -0.22
CA ALA A 200 -8.92 1.83 -0.55
C ALA A 200 -7.47 1.72 -1.04
N GLY A 201 -6.79 0.67 -0.62
CA GLY A 201 -5.57 0.14 -1.23
C GLY A 201 -5.84 -1.27 -1.70
N VAL A 202 -5.64 -1.55 -2.97
CA VAL A 202 -5.99 -2.84 -3.59
C VAL A 202 -4.87 -3.33 -4.49
N THR A 203 -4.83 -4.62 -4.75
CA THR A 203 -3.92 -5.20 -5.75
C THR A 203 -4.24 -4.64 -7.14
N ALA A 204 -3.26 -4.67 -8.06
CA ALA A 204 -3.47 -4.19 -9.42
C ALA A 204 -4.62 -4.92 -10.14
N VAL A 205 -4.82 -6.21 -9.85
CA VAL A 205 -5.90 -7.02 -10.43
C VAL A 205 -7.28 -6.61 -9.95
N SER A 206 -7.42 -6.13 -8.71
CA SER A 206 -8.69 -5.67 -8.13
C SER A 206 -8.95 -4.17 -8.32
N ALA A 207 -8.01 -3.44 -8.94
CA ALA A 207 -8.13 -2.00 -9.13
C ALA A 207 -9.32 -1.60 -10.02
N ALA A 208 -9.60 -2.39 -11.06
CA ALA A 208 -10.69 -2.10 -11.99
C ALA A 208 -12.06 -2.08 -11.30
N ASP A 209 -12.28 -3.00 -10.36
CA ASP A 209 -13.53 -3.12 -9.60
C ASP A 209 -13.77 -1.92 -8.68
N ALA A 210 -12.69 -1.25 -8.23
CA ALA A 210 -12.76 -0.09 -7.35
C ALA A 210 -13.05 1.23 -8.09
N TYR A 211 -12.87 1.28 -9.42
CA TYR A 211 -13.00 2.52 -10.20
C TYR A 211 -14.42 3.12 -10.19
N PRO A 212 -15.51 2.35 -10.32
CA PRO A 212 -16.86 2.92 -10.24
C PRO A 212 -17.08 3.65 -8.91
N TYR A 213 -16.67 3.06 -7.79
CA TYR A 213 -16.82 3.66 -6.46
C TYR A 213 -15.96 4.92 -6.28
N LEU A 214 -14.80 4.99 -6.93
CA LEU A 214 -13.97 6.20 -6.92
C LEU A 214 -14.59 7.31 -7.77
N GLN A 215 -15.15 6.97 -8.93
CA GLN A 215 -15.78 7.94 -9.85
C GLN A 215 -17.06 8.55 -9.27
N THR A 216 -17.83 7.77 -8.51
CA THR A 216 -19.03 8.24 -7.81
C THR A 216 -18.70 9.01 -6.52
N GLY A 217 -17.43 9.08 -6.11
CA GLY A 217 -17.00 9.72 -4.87
C GLY A 217 -17.29 8.92 -3.60
N GLN A 218 -17.72 7.65 -3.72
CA GLN A 218 -17.89 6.75 -2.58
C GLN A 218 -16.52 6.38 -1.97
N LEU A 219 -15.49 6.20 -2.79
CA LEU A 219 -14.11 6.11 -2.29
C LEU A 219 -13.48 7.50 -2.21
N THR A 220 -12.86 7.79 -1.07
CA THR A 220 -12.11 9.04 -0.81
C THR A 220 -10.84 9.12 -1.66
N GLY A 221 -10.27 7.96 -1.99
CA GLY A 221 -9.13 7.80 -2.87
C GLY A 221 -8.74 6.34 -2.99
N LEU A 222 -7.86 6.04 -3.94
CA LEU A 222 -7.51 4.67 -4.31
C LEU A 222 -6.01 4.51 -4.56
N LEU A 223 -5.39 3.59 -3.84
CA LEU A 223 -4.04 3.10 -4.11
C LEU A 223 -4.15 1.80 -4.90
N ALA A 224 -3.91 1.88 -6.20
CA ALA A 224 -4.04 0.76 -7.12
C ALA A 224 -2.69 0.10 -7.35
N GLY A 225 -2.52 -1.06 -6.73
CA GLY A 225 -1.34 -1.90 -6.82
C GLY A 225 -0.03 -1.23 -6.42
N MET A 226 1.08 -1.84 -6.83
CA MET A 226 2.42 -1.38 -6.43
C MET A 226 2.66 0.08 -6.84
N LYS A 227 2.12 0.48 -8.00
CA LYS A 227 2.16 1.87 -8.46
C LYS A 227 1.48 2.83 -7.47
N GLY A 228 0.30 2.50 -6.97
CA GLY A 228 -0.40 3.32 -5.97
C GLY A 228 0.39 3.46 -4.66
N GLY A 229 1.05 2.39 -4.22
CA GLY A 229 1.97 2.42 -3.08
C GLY A 229 3.16 3.36 -3.34
N ALA A 230 3.81 3.23 -4.49
CA ALA A 230 4.96 4.05 -4.87
C ALA A 230 4.58 5.55 -4.98
N GLU A 231 3.43 5.85 -5.57
CA GLU A 231 2.91 7.22 -5.64
C GLU A 231 2.72 7.82 -4.24
N TYR A 232 2.21 7.03 -3.30
CA TYR A 232 2.01 7.46 -1.92
C TYR A 232 3.32 7.66 -1.17
N GLU A 233 4.27 6.73 -1.28
CA GLU A 233 5.63 6.85 -0.72
C GLU A 233 6.33 8.13 -1.19
N VAL A 234 6.28 8.42 -2.50
CA VAL A 234 6.85 9.65 -3.07
C VAL A 234 6.20 10.89 -2.49
N MET A 235 4.87 10.91 -2.27
CA MET A 235 4.19 12.05 -1.66
C MET A 235 4.59 12.22 -0.18
N VAL A 236 4.66 11.14 0.58
CA VAL A 236 5.15 11.13 1.98
C VAL A 236 6.57 11.68 2.07
N GLN A 237 7.47 11.23 1.20
CA GLN A 237 8.86 11.70 1.18
C GLN A 237 8.95 13.17 0.74
N LYS A 238 8.22 13.59 -0.30
CA LYS A 238 8.22 14.98 -0.79
C LYS A 238 7.71 15.98 0.25
N LYS A 239 6.78 15.58 1.11
CA LYS A 239 6.31 16.38 2.25
C LYS A 239 7.29 16.38 3.43
N GLY A 240 8.35 15.58 3.38
CA GLY A 240 9.32 15.43 4.47
C GLY A 240 8.81 14.58 5.64
N TYR A 241 7.71 13.85 5.47
CA TYR A 241 7.09 13.04 6.52
C TYR A 241 7.86 11.76 6.84
N SER A 242 8.64 11.26 5.90
CA SER A 242 9.57 10.16 6.13
C SER A 242 10.76 10.22 5.17
N LYS A 243 11.93 9.80 5.66
CA LYS A 243 13.12 9.53 4.85
C LYS A 243 13.42 8.03 4.78
N ALA A 244 12.50 7.18 5.24
CA ALA A 244 12.64 5.75 5.21
C ALA A 244 12.76 5.23 3.77
N TYR A 245 13.29 4.03 3.64
CA TYR A 245 13.34 3.30 2.39
C TYR A 245 11.94 3.17 1.77
N MET A 246 11.84 3.35 0.45
CA MET A 246 10.58 3.34 -0.33
C MET A 246 10.49 2.04 -1.15
N PRO A 247 10.04 0.92 -0.55
CA PRO A 247 10.03 -0.38 -1.21
C PRO A 247 9.16 -0.43 -2.47
N ALA A 248 8.02 0.26 -2.51
CA ALA A 248 7.20 0.27 -3.72
C ALA A 248 7.87 1.06 -4.85
N VAL A 249 8.51 2.20 -4.56
CA VAL A 249 9.33 2.92 -5.56
C VAL A 249 10.46 2.06 -6.08
N ALA A 250 11.19 1.38 -5.19
CA ALA A 250 12.31 0.51 -5.55
C ALA A 250 11.88 -0.64 -6.48
N ALA A 251 10.75 -1.28 -6.16
CA ALA A 251 10.19 -2.35 -6.95
C ALA A 251 9.68 -1.84 -8.32
N MET A 252 9.08 -0.64 -8.36
CA MET A 252 8.67 0.01 -9.61
C MET A 252 9.86 0.38 -10.50
N ASP A 253 10.96 0.88 -9.93
CA ASP A 253 12.18 1.19 -10.67
C ASP A 253 12.79 -0.09 -11.27
N SER A 254 12.85 -1.15 -10.47
CA SER A 254 13.36 -2.47 -10.89
C SER A 254 12.55 -3.04 -12.05
N GLN A 255 11.21 -3.02 -11.95
CA GLN A 255 10.33 -3.46 -13.04
C GLN A 255 10.47 -2.59 -14.30
N SER A 256 10.56 -1.26 -14.13
CA SER A 256 10.65 -0.32 -15.25
C SER A 256 11.94 -0.52 -16.03
N LEU A 257 13.07 -0.69 -15.34
CA LEU A 257 14.37 -0.95 -15.97
C LEU A 257 14.40 -2.32 -16.65
N ALA A 258 13.85 -3.36 -16.01
CA ALA A 258 13.74 -4.67 -16.63
C ALA A 258 12.94 -4.61 -17.95
N HIS A 259 11.78 -3.94 -17.96
CA HIS A 259 10.99 -3.74 -19.17
C HIS A 259 11.73 -2.93 -20.22
N LEU A 260 12.43 -1.87 -19.84
CA LEU A 260 13.22 -1.05 -20.77
C LEU A 260 14.29 -1.88 -21.49
N VAL A 261 15.00 -2.73 -20.76
CA VAL A 261 16.02 -3.60 -21.35
C VAL A 261 15.40 -4.61 -22.30
N ILE A 262 14.30 -5.25 -21.89
CA ILE A 262 13.58 -6.21 -22.75
C ILE A 262 13.14 -5.51 -24.05
N MET A 263 12.59 -4.30 -23.97
CA MET A 263 12.22 -3.51 -25.16
C MET A 263 13.42 -3.23 -26.05
N ILE A 264 14.56 -2.81 -25.49
CA ILE A 264 15.80 -2.57 -26.26
C ILE A 264 16.28 -3.85 -26.94
N LEU A 265 16.28 -4.99 -26.24
CA LEU A 265 16.68 -6.28 -26.78
C LEU A 265 15.76 -6.73 -27.92
N VAL A 266 14.44 -6.55 -27.78
CA VAL A 266 13.46 -6.83 -28.83
C VAL A 266 13.70 -5.96 -30.06
N ILE A 267 13.96 -4.65 -29.88
CA ILE A 267 14.28 -3.74 -30.99
C ILE A 267 15.57 -4.17 -31.69
N ILE A 268 16.65 -4.43 -30.95
CA ILE A 268 17.92 -4.90 -31.52
C ILE A 268 17.74 -6.22 -32.28
N GLY A 269 16.99 -7.16 -31.70
CA GLY A 269 16.67 -8.46 -32.31
C GLY A 269 15.93 -8.29 -33.63
N ASN A 270 14.90 -7.44 -33.65
CA ASN A 270 14.14 -7.15 -34.87
C ASN A 270 15.02 -6.50 -35.95
N ILE A 271 15.84 -5.51 -35.60
CA ILE A 271 16.75 -4.87 -36.56
C ILE A 271 17.74 -5.90 -37.13
N ALA A 272 18.32 -6.77 -36.28
CA ALA A 272 19.24 -7.82 -36.71
C ALA A 272 18.54 -8.81 -37.66
N TYR A 273 17.31 -9.23 -37.35
CA TYR A 273 16.52 -10.12 -38.19
C TYR A 273 16.28 -9.54 -39.58
N PHE A 274 15.82 -8.29 -39.69
CA PHE A 274 15.57 -7.64 -40.99
C PHE A 274 16.86 -7.37 -41.77
N ALA A 275 17.96 -7.02 -41.09
CA ALA A 275 19.26 -6.81 -41.71
C ALA A 275 19.86 -8.11 -42.28
N MET A 276 19.64 -9.25 -41.63
CA MET A 276 20.07 -10.57 -42.13
C MET A 276 19.17 -11.08 -43.26
N ARG A 277 17.85 -10.85 -43.19
CA ARG A 277 16.92 -11.23 -44.26
C ARG A 277 17.20 -10.53 -45.60
N ARG A 278 17.65 -9.27 -45.58
CA ARG A 278 18.10 -8.53 -46.78
C ARG A 278 19.40 -9.04 -47.40
N LYS A 279 20.15 -9.91 -46.72
CA LYS A 279 21.38 -10.53 -47.26
C LYS A 279 21.16 -11.94 -47.81
N GLY A 280 20.02 -12.56 -47.51
CA GLY A 280 19.60 -13.85 -48.07
C GLY A 280 18.62 -13.71 -49.24
N ALA A 281 18.41 -12.49 -49.75
CA ALA A 281 17.65 -12.15 -50.94
C ALA A 281 18.58 -11.43 -51.93
#